data_AF-A0A8S2PKW4-F1
#
_entry.id   AF-A0A8S2PKW4-F1
#
_cell.length_a   1.000
_cell.length_b   1.000
_cell.length_c   1.000
_cell.angle_alpha   90.00
_cell.angle_beta   90.00
_cell.angle_gamma   90.00
#
_symmetry.space_group_name_H-M   'P 1'
#
loop_
_entity.id
_entity.type
_entity.pdbx_description
1 polymer ?
#
loop_
_entity_poly.entity_id
_entity_poly.type
_entity_poly.pdbx_seq_one_letter_code
_entity_poly.pdbx_strand_id
1 'polypeptide(L)'
;MTVTQPLFQRLPQTIVPLHYDLTIKPNLEKFTFDGNIVIDLIVCTQACTVEFDKEAERIKVQCSRNIEKGDYQLSLKFAGEINNKMKGFYRTKYKTPEGETSYGASTQFQPVKSESDYYSDDDRQWKVTKFDRTPIMSTYLVAFIVGDYDFVETKDSNGVILKVYTPLGKKEHGKFALEAGSKILPFYADYFGIKYPLKKLDMIGSPGFSV
;
A
#
# COMPACT_ATOMS: atom_id res chain seq x y z
N MET A 1 -20.19 33.15 13.42
CA MET A 1 -20.13 31.72 13.81
C MET A 1 -18.67 31.32 13.82
N THR A 2 -18.09 31.07 14.98
CA THR A 2 -16.70 30.64 15.13
C THR A 2 -16.64 29.13 14.89
N VAL A 3 -16.03 28.72 13.77
CA VAL A 3 -15.70 27.31 13.53
C VAL A 3 -14.52 26.97 14.44
N THR A 4 -14.80 26.31 15.58
CA THR A 4 -13.75 25.68 16.39
C THR A 4 -13.13 24.55 15.60
N GLN A 5 -11.94 24.77 15.04
CA GLN A 5 -11.15 23.67 14.49
C GLN A 5 -10.89 22.65 15.60
N PRO A 6 -11.05 21.34 15.33
CA PRO A 6 -10.76 20.32 16.33
C PRO A 6 -9.31 20.41 16.76
N LEU A 7 -9.07 20.33 18.07
CA LEU A 7 -7.74 20.42 18.64
C LEU A 7 -6.86 19.29 18.07
N PHE A 8 -5.70 19.61 17.51
CA PHE A 8 -4.75 18.59 17.09
C PHE A 8 -4.32 17.76 18.31
N GLN A 9 -4.51 16.45 18.24
CA GLN A 9 -4.12 15.52 19.29
C GLN A 9 -3.18 14.47 18.71
N ARG A 10 -2.11 14.12 19.43
CA ARG A 10 -1.27 12.97 19.07
C ARG A 10 -1.94 11.68 19.54
N LEU A 11 -1.66 10.57 18.85
CA LEU A 11 -2.03 9.26 19.38
C LEU A 11 -1.29 9.00 20.69
N PRO A 12 -1.91 8.28 21.65
CA PRO A 12 -1.23 7.85 22.87
C PRO A 12 0.04 7.04 22.54
N GLN A 13 1.08 7.21 23.35
CA GLN A 13 2.32 6.42 23.23
C GLN A 13 2.29 5.11 24.01
N THR A 14 1.17 4.82 24.67
CA THR A 14 0.98 3.64 25.53
C THR A 14 0.74 2.35 24.74
N ILE A 15 0.38 2.45 23.47
CA ILE A 15 0.16 1.33 22.55
C ILE A 15 1.08 1.55 21.35
N VAL A 16 2.00 0.61 21.14
CA VAL A 16 2.98 0.69 20.05
C VAL A 16 2.74 -0.45 19.08
N PRO A 17 2.45 -0.18 17.79
CA PRO A 17 2.35 -1.22 16.78
C PRO A 17 3.73 -1.77 16.41
N LEU A 18 3.81 -3.09 16.28
CA LEU A 18 5.04 -3.80 15.93
C LEU A 18 5.00 -4.34 14.51
N HIS A 19 3.84 -4.81 14.06
CA HIS A 19 3.66 -5.45 12.76
C HIS A 19 2.22 -5.34 12.27
N TYR A 20 2.06 -5.32 10.95
CA TYR A 20 0.76 -5.26 10.28
C TYR A 20 0.69 -6.36 9.23
N ASP A 21 -0.29 -7.25 9.35
CA ASP A 21 -0.69 -8.17 8.29
C ASP A 21 -1.95 -7.63 7.60
N LEU A 22 -1.75 -7.00 6.44
CA LEU A 22 -2.80 -6.38 5.64
C LEU A 22 -3.18 -7.28 4.47
N THR A 23 -4.46 -7.61 4.35
CA THR A 23 -5.06 -8.27 3.19
C THR A 23 -6.12 -7.37 2.60
N ILE A 24 -6.08 -7.13 1.28
CA ILE A 24 -7.09 -6.35 0.56
C ILE A 24 -7.58 -7.15 -0.65
N LYS A 25 -8.90 -7.15 -0.82
CA LYS A 25 -9.61 -7.80 -1.92
C LYS A 25 -10.38 -6.73 -2.71
N PRO A 26 -9.76 -6.13 -3.73
CA PRO A 26 -10.42 -5.12 -4.55
C PRO A 26 -11.37 -5.75 -5.56
N ASN A 27 -12.47 -5.05 -5.86
CA ASN A 27 -13.38 -5.33 -6.96
C ASN A 27 -13.40 -4.12 -7.89
N LEU A 28 -12.73 -4.23 -9.03
CA LEU A 28 -12.61 -3.12 -10.00
C LEU A 28 -13.86 -2.92 -10.87
N GLU A 29 -14.82 -3.85 -10.86
CA GLU A 29 -16.12 -3.69 -11.54
C GLU A 29 -17.08 -2.85 -10.69
N LYS A 30 -17.15 -3.18 -9.40
CA LYS A 30 -18.02 -2.51 -8.41
C LYS A 30 -17.35 -1.30 -7.77
N PHE A 31 -16.04 -1.15 -7.97
CA PHE A 31 -15.21 -0.13 -7.34
C PHE A 31 -15.33 -0.13 -5.81
N THR A 32 -15.30 -1.32 -5.23
CA THR A 32 -15.29 -1.55 -3.78
C THR A 32 -14.09 -2.39 -3.41
N PHE A 33 -13.78 -2.46 -2.12
CA PHE A 33 -12.82 -3.41 -1.60
C PHE A 33 -13.23 -3.88 -0.21
N ASP A 34 -12.91 -5.14 0.08
CA ASP A 34 -12.91 -5.69 1.42
C ASP A 34 -11.47 -5.79 1.90
N GLY A 35 -11.26 -5.61 3.20
CA GLY A 35 -9.94 -5.71 3.79
C GLY A 35 -9.97 -6.30 5.18
N ASN A 36 -8.86 -6.91 5.54
CA ASN A 36 -8.58 -7.40 6.88
C ASN A 36 -7.18 -6.93 7.26
N ILE A 37 -7.05 -6.38 8.46
CA ILE A 37 -5.75 -6.02 9.03
C ILE A 37 -5.62 -6.66 10.41
N VAL A 38 -4.49 -7.31 10.65
CA VAL A 38 -4.08 -7.78 11.97
C VAL A 38 -2.88 -6.95 12.39
N ILE A 39 -2.95 -6.33 13.56
CA ILE A 39 -1.91 -5.48 14.10
C ILE A 39 -1.37 -6.15 15.36
N ASP A 40 -0.09 -6.51 15.33
CA ASP A 40 0.62 -6.93 16.53
C ASP A 40 0.90 -5.67 17.37
N LEU A 41 0.36 -5.64 18.57
CA LEU A 41 0.42 -4.52 19.49
C LEU A 41 1.03 -4.99 20.80
N ILE A 42 1.71 -4.06 21.47
CA ILE A 42 1.89 -4.15 22.90
C ILE A 42 0.62 -3.52 23.52
N VAL A 43 -0.31 -4.39 23.99
CA VAL A 43 -1.59 -4.20 24.76
C VAL A 43 -2.98 -4.28 24.06
N CYS A 44 -3.76 -5.41 24.22
CA CYS A 44 -5.26 -5.62 24.15
C CYS A 44 -5.85 -7.09 24.33
N THR A 45 -6.65 -7.42 25.38
CA THR A 45 -7.53 -8.64 25.49
C THR A 45 -9.06 -8.35 25.46
N GLN A 46 -9.86 -9.42 25.28
CA GLN A 46 -11.20 -9.54 24.65
C GLN A 46 -12.36 -8.59 25.02
N ALA A 47 -13.19 -8.37 23.99
CA ALA A 47 -14.42 -7.57 23.87
C ALA A 47 -14.19 -6.07 24.13
N CYS A 48 -13.79 -5.39 23.05
CA CYS A 48 -13.73 -3.95 23.00
C CYS A 48 -14.80 -3.42 22.03
N THR A 49 -15.51 -2.38 22.42
CA THR A 49 -16.36 -1.61 21.52
C THR A 49 -15.47 -0.79 20.60
N VAL A 50 -15.84 -0.72 19.33
CA VAL A 50 -15.11 0.02 18.30
C VAL A 50 -16.01 1.14 17.80
N GLU A 51 -15.60 2.39 18.00
CA GLU A 51 -16.31 3.58 17.55
C GLU A 51 -15.45 4.35 16.54
N PHE A 52 -16.02 4.69 15.38
CA PHE A 52 -15.32 5.51 14.38
C PHE A 52 -15.65 6.99 14.57
N ASP A 53 -14.66 7.74 15.03
CA ASP A 53 -14.71 9.20 15.11
C ASP A 53 -14.26 9.77 13.76
N LYS A 54 -15.24 10.07 12.91
CA LYS A 54 -15.01 10.51 11.54
C LYS A 54 -14.34 11.88 11.47
N GLU A 55 -14.64 12.79 12.38
CA GLU A 55 -14.05 14.14 12.40
C GLU A 55 -12.59 14.09 12.84
N ALA A 56 -12.26 13.23 13.80
CA ALA A 56 -10.89 13.04 14.25
C ALA A 56 -10.07 12.06 13.39
N GLU A 57 -10.67 11.45 12.34
CA GLU A 57 -10.12 10.35 11.55
C GLU A 57 -9.55 9.22 12.43
N ARG A 58 -10.31 8.79 13.47
CA ARG A 58 -9.86 7.82 14.47
C ARG A 58 -10.84 6.69 14.70
N ILE A 59 -10.29 5.55 15.07
CA ILE A 59 -11.05 4.46 15.67
C ILE A 59 -10.75 4.45 17.17
N LYS A 60 -11.78 4.57 17.99
CA LYS A 60 -11.72 4.38 19.44
C LYS A 60 -12.03 2.93 19.74
N VAL A 61 -11.09 2.23 20.36
CA VAL A 61 -11.27 0.86 20.84
C VAL A 61 -11.38 0.91 22.35
N GLN A 62 -12.56 0.66 22.89
CA GLN A 62 -12.82 0.71 24.33
C GLN A 62 -13.06 -0.69 24.87
N CYS A 63 -12.20 -1.15 25.75
CA CYS A 63 -12.29 -2.50 26.30
C CYS A 63 -13.11 -2.53 27.59
N SER A 64 -13.84 -3.63 27.80
CA SER A 64 -14.69 -3.82 28.98
C SER A 64 -13.94 -3.92 30.31
N ARG A 65 -12.61 -4.07 30.28
CA ARG A 65 -11.73 -4.15 31.45
C ARG A 65 -10.42 -3.40 31.20
N ASN A 66 -9.74 -3.01 32.28
CA ASN A 66 -8.37 -2.53 32.20
C ASN A 66 -7.48 -3.62 31.60
N ILE A 67 -6.58 -3.23 30.70
CA ILE A 67 -5.69 -4.15 30.00
C ILE A 67 -4.33 -4.13 30.69
N GLU A 68 -3.79 -5.31 30.96
CA GLU A 68 -2.44 -5.46 31.48
C GLU A 68 -1.39 -5.22 30.38
N LYS A 69 -0.16 -4.95 30.80
CA LYS A 69 0.95 -4.85 29.86
C LYS A 69 1.29 -6.23 29.29
N GLY A 70 1.38 -6.36 27.97
CA GLY A 70 1.70 -7.62 27.30
C GLY A 70 1.63 -7.51 25.77
N ASP A 71 1.76 -8.65 25.09
CA ASP A 71 1.70 -8.78 23.63
C ASP A 71 0.29 -9.21 23.20
N TYR A 72 -0.25 -8.56 22.18
CA TYR A 72 -1.64 -8.74 21.78
C TYR A 72 -1.84 -8.48 20.28
N GLN A 73 -2.99 -8.91 19.76
CA GLN A 73 -3.36 -8.69 18.37
C GLN A 73 -4.70 -7.97 18.27
N LEU A 74 -4.72 -6.90 17.46
CA LEU A 74 -5.95 -6.23 17.05
C LEU A 74 -6.28 -6.64 15.62
N SER A 75 -7.39 -7.34 15.44
CA SER A 75 -7.91 -7.72 14.13
C SER A 75 -9.10 -6.84 13.76
N LEU A 76 -9.03 -6.19 12.61
CA LEU A 76 -10.09 -5.33 12.08
C LEU A 76 -10.46 -5.79 10.67
N LYS A 77 -11.75 -6.02 10.45
CA LYS A 77 -12.34 -6.17 9.11
C LYS A 77 -12.94 -4.84 8.68
N PHE A 78 -12.69 -4.44 7.45
CA PHE A 78 -13.20 -3.19 6.90
C PHE A 78 -13.60 -3.39 5.45
N ALA A 79 -14.48 -2.51 4.98
CA ALA A 79 -14.84 -2.40 3.59
C ALA A 79 -14.83 -0.92 3.19
N GLY A 80 -14.62 -0.65 1.91
CA GLY A 80 -14.60 0.72 1.41
C GLY A 80 -14.82 0.82 -0.09
N GLU A 81 -14.89 2.06 -0.56
CA GLU A 81 -15.06 2.39 -1.97
C GLU A 81 -13.72 2.86 -2.59
N ILE A 82 -13.47 2.42 -3.82
CA ILE A 82 -12.38 2.90 -4.66
C ILE A 82 -12.83 4.21 -5.30
N ASN A 83 -12.44 5.30 -4.65
CA ASN A 83 -12.92 6.66 -4.94
C ASN A 83 -12.14 7.33 -6.09
N ASN A 84 -12.64 8.46 -6.59
CA ASN A 84 -12.01 9.24 -7.67
C ASN A 84 -11.29 10.51 -7.17
N LYS A 85 -11.01 10.62 -5.86
CA LYS A 85 -10.49 11.84 -5.21
C LYS A 85 -8.98 11.83 -4.98
N MET A 86 -8.25 10.88 -5.56
CA MET A 86 -6.78 10.73 -5.42
C MET A 86 -6.29 10.65 -3.96
N LYS A 87 -7.18 10.40 -2.99
CA LYS A 87 -6.88 10.23 -1.56
C LYS A 87 -7.15 8.78 -1.17
N GLY A 88 -6.20 8.18 -0.44
CA GLY A 88 -6.29 6.80 0.03
C GLY A 88 -6.17 5.80 -1.12
N PHE A 89 -7.07 4.82 -1.17
CA PHE A 89 -7.15 3.86 -2.27
C PHE A 89 -8.12 4.39 -3.34
N TYR A 90 -7.57 4.85 -4.46
CA TYR A 90 -8.30 5.59 -5.47
C TYR A 90 -8.19 4.94 -6.85
N ARG A 91 -9.14 5.28 -7.72
CA ARG A 91 -9.26 4.76 -9.08
C ARG A 91 -8.32 5.48 -10.03
N THR A 92 -7.61 4.72 -10.85
CA THR A 92 -6.91 5.20 -12.03
C THR A 92 -7.60 4.63 -13.27
N LYS A 93 -7.53 5.33 -14.40
CA LYS A 93 -8.06 4.82 -15.67
C LYS A 93 -7.20 5.28 -16.84
N TYR A 94 -7.14 4.46 -17.87
CA TYR A 94 -6.47 4.79 -19.12
C TYR A 94 -7.15 4.13 -20.31
N LYS A 95 -6.77 4.55 -21.52
CA LYS A 95 -7.22 3.92 -22.77
C LYS A 95 -6.22 2.86 -23.21
N THR A 96 -6.69 1.63 -23.44
CA THR A 96 -5.89 0.54 -24.01
C THR A 96 -5.58 0.84 -25.48
N PRO A 97 -4.64 0.10 -26.11
CA PRO A 97 -4.37 0.23 -27.55
C PRO A 97 -5.61 0.02 -28.43
N GLU A 98 -6.56 -0.79 -27.97
CA GLU A 98 -7.83 -1.09 -28.64
C GLU A 98 -8.89 0.01 -28.43
N GLY A 99 -8.60 1.03 -27.63
CA GLY A 99 -9.49 2.17 -27.35
C GLY A 99 -10.44 1.96 -26.16
N GLU A 100 -10.41 0.79 -25.54
CA GLU A 100 -11.22 0.44 -24.37
C GLU A 100 -10.71 1.17 -23.12
N THR A 101 -11.60 1.40 -22.15
CA THR A 101 -11.21 2.00 -20.87
C THR A 101 -10.79 0.89 -19.91
N SER A 102 -9.51 0.85 -19.54
CA SER A 102 -9.02 0.00 -18.46
C SER A 102 -9.00 0.77 -17.15
N TYR A 103 -9.35 0.09 -16.06
CA TYR A 103 -9.37 0.62 -14.70
C TYR A 103 -8.29 -0.05 -13.85
N GLY A 104 -7.66 0.76 -13.01
CA GLY A 104 -6.80 0.29 -11.94
C GLY A 104 -7.18 0.97 -10.63
N ALA A 105 -6.53 0.56 -9.55
CA ALA A 105 -6.64 1.20 -8.26
C ALA A 105 -5.25 1.29 -7.62
N SER A 106 -4.94 2.44 -7.04
CA SER A 106 -3.61 2.76 -6.52
C SER A 106 -3.68 3.34 -5.11
N THR A 107 -2.67 3.01 -4.33
CA THR A 107 -2.22 3.78 -3.15
C THR A 107 -0.86 4.43 -3.49
N GLN A 108 -0.23 5.18 -2.57
CA GLN A 108 1.01 5.93 -2.86
C GLN A 108 2.23 5.33 -2.14
N PHE A 109 3.27 4.93 -2.90
CA PHE A 109 4.58 4.36 -2.50
C PHE A 109 4.66 2.88 -2.10
N GLN A 110 5.47 2.06 -2.77
CA GLN A 110 5.58 0.63 -2.47
C GLN A 110 7.01 0.23 -2.07
N PRO A 111 7.21 -0.27 -0.84
CA PRO A 111 8.40 -1.00 -0.46
C PRO A 111 8.06 -2.48 -0.28
N VAL A 112 8.56 -3.34 -1.16
CA VAL A 112 8.45 -4.79 -0.97
C VAL A 112 9.78 -5.48 -1.31
N LYS A 113 10.08 -6.57 -0.62
CA LYS A 113 11.32 -7.32 -0.80
C LYS A 113 11.22 -8.37 -1.90
N SER A 114 10.07 -9.03 -2.04
CA SER A 114 9.66 -9.91 -3.15
C SER A 114 8.16 -10.22 -3.08
N GLU A 115 7.64 -10.93 -4.07
CA GLU A 115 6.23 -11.36 -4.15
C GLU A 115 6.11 -12.79 -4.70
N SER A 116 5.00 -13.46 -4.37
CA SER A 116 4.63 -14.78 -4.86
C SER A 116 3.13 -14.85 -5.13
N ASP A 117 2.72 -15.59 -6.17
CA ASP A 117 1.32 -15.76 -6.53
C ASP A 117 0.82 -17.17 -6.22
N TYR A 118 -0.43 -17.29 -5.77
CA TYR A 118 -1.18 -18.54 -5.65
C TYR A 118 -2.65 -18.30 -5.96
N TYR A 119 -3.43 -19.36 -6.17
CA TYR A 119 -4.89 -19.26 -6.34
C TYR A 119 -5.60 -19.59 -5.03
N SER A 120 -6.65 -18.84 -4.68
CA SER A 120 -7.44 -19.14 -3.49
C SER A 120 -8.20 -20.45 -3.66
N ASP A 121 -8.34 -21.19 -2.56
CA ASP A 121 -9.12 -22.44 -2.50
C ASP A 121 -10.65 -22.21 -2.48
N ASP A 122 -11.11 -20.96 -2.69
CA ASP A 122 -12.52 -20.63 -2.77
C ASP A 122 -13.08 -20.79 -4.19
N ASP A 123 -14.40 -20.94 -4.33
CA ASP A 123 -15.09 -21.20 -5.61
C ASP A 123 -14.77 -20.20 -6.72
N ARG A 124 -14.28 -19.00 -6.39
CA ARG A 124 -13.96 -17.94 -7.36
C ARG A 124 -12.51 -17.94 -7.83
N GLN A 125 -11.65 -18.80 -7.29
CA GLN A 125 -10.23 -18.96 -7.65
C GLN A 125 -9.50 -17.63 -7.83
N TRP A 126 -9.48 -16.80 -6.79
CA TRP A 126 -8.77 -15.52 -6.83
C TRP A 126 -7.28 -15.75 -7.00
N LYS A 127 -6.65 -15.00 -7.92
CA LYS A 127 -5.20 -14.86 -7.89
C LYS A 127 -4.81 -14.01 -6.68
N VAL A 128 -4.04 -14.57 -5.76
CA VAL A 128 -3.56 -13.90 -4.55
C VAL A 128 -2.06 -13.66 -4.67
N THR A 129 -1.67 -12.40 -4.64
CA THR A 129 -0.26 -11.99 -4.56
C THR A 129 0.10 -11.75 -3.10
N LYS A 130 1.04 -12.54 -2.58
CA LYS A 130 1.62 -12.37 -1.25
C LYS A 130 2.99 -11.71 -1.37
N PHE A 131 3.17 -10.61 -0.66
CA PHE A 131 4.43 -9.87 -0.60
C PHE A 131 5.24 -10.26 0.64
N ASP A 132 6.56 -10.23 0.54
CA ASP A 132 7.47 -10.36 1.67
C ASP A 132 7.24 -9.24 2.69
N ARG A 133 7.52 -9.54 3.96
CA ARG A 133 7.54 -8.55 5.04
C ARG A 133 8.52 -7.41 4.72
N THR A 134 8.05 -6.18 4.88
CA THR A 134 8.85 -4.97 4.69
C THR A 134 9.85 -4.78 5.84
N PRO A 135 10.92 -4.00 5.65
CA PRO A 135 11.65 -3.41 6.77
C PRO A 135 10.73 -2.53 7.63
N ILE A 136 11.24 -2.13 8.80
CA ILE A 136 10.56 -1.13 9.64
C ILE A 136 10.46 0.17 8.84
N MET A 137 9.24 0.69 8.73
CA MET A 137 8.94 1.89 7.96
C MET A 137 7.67 2.56 8.49
N SER A 138 7.48 3.83 8.16
CA SER A 138 6.27 4.57 8.49
C SER A 138 5.07 4.12 7.65
N THR A 139 3.86 4.14 8.23
CA THR A 139 2.63 3.67 7.56
C THR A 139 2.29 4.41 6.26
N TYR A 140 2.74 5.65 6.09
CA TYR A 140 2.51 6.44 4.87
C TYR A 140 3.28 5.92 3.65
N LEU A 141 4.25 5.02 3.86
CA LEU A 141 5.01 4.36 2.78
C LEU A 141 4.34 3.07 2.32
N VAL A 142 3.16 2.69 2.83
CA VAL A 142 2.46 1.49 2.35
C VAL A 142 1.74 1.80 1.04
N ALA A 143 2.05 1.02 -0.01
CA ALA A 143 1.23 0.97 -1.20
C ALA A 143 1.26 -0.35 -1.93
N PHE A 144 0.21 -0.47 -2.72
CA PHE A 144 -0.10 -1.54 -3.64
C PHE A 144 -0.94 -0.93 -4.77
N ILE A 145 -0.78 -1.50 -5.95
CA ILE A 145 -1.49 -1.08 -7.17
C ILE A 145 -2.07 -2.34 -7.79
N VAL A 146 -3.32 -2.25 -8.22
CA VAL A 146 -4.03 -3.35 -8.88
C VAL A 146 -4.59 -2.86 -10.19
N GLY A 147 -4.22 -3.51 -11.28
CA GLY A 147 -4.66 -3.20 -12.64
C GLY A 147 -3.72 -3.83 -13.66
N ASP A 148 -4.12 -3.76 -14.93
CA ASP A 148 -3.30 -4.25 -16.02
C ASP A 148 -2.27 -3.20 -16.41
N TYR A 149 -1.00 -3.59 -16.50
CA TYR A 149 0.10 -2.71 -16.87
C TYR A 149 1.15 -3.49 -17.66
N ASP A 150 1.76 -2.83 -18.64
CA ASP A 150 3.03 -3.30 -19.18
C ASP A 150 4.18 -2.84 -18.29
N PHE A 151 5.34 -3.49 -18.40
CA PHE A 151 6.55 -2.99 -17.79
C PHE A 151 7.79 -3.22 -18.65
N VAL A 152 8.82 -2.43 -18.38
CA VAL A 152 10.21 -2.70 -18.77
C VAL A 152 11.02 -2.97 -17.50
N GLU A 153 11.99 -3.87 -17.58
CA GLU A 153 12.80 -4.33 -16.44
C GLU A 153 14.29 -4.25 -16.77
N THR A 154 15.11 -3.91 -15.77
CA THR A 154 16.57 -4.09 -15.80
C THR A 154 17.09 -4.45 -14.42
N LYS A 155 18.37 -4.77 -14.33
CA LYS A 155 19.08 -4.98 -13.07
C LYS A 155 20.27 -4.02 -13.00
N ASP A 156 20.41 -3.30 -11.89
CA ASP A 156 21.54 -2.38 -11.70
C ASP A 156 22.84 -3.12 -11.33
N SER A 157 23.94 -2.37 -11.21
CA SER A 157 25.26 -2.91 -10.85
C SER A 157 25.34 -3.47 -9.42
N ASN A 158 24.45 -3.06 -8.53
CA ASN A 158 24.34 -3.58 -7.16
C ASN A 158 23.40 -4.80 -7.06
N GLY A 159 22.76 -5.17 -8.16
CA GLY A 159 21.89 -6.32 -8.28
C GLY A 159 20.43 -6.06 -7.88
N VAL A 160 20.02 -4.80 -7.74
CA VAL A 160 18.62 -4.42 -7.54
C VAL A 160 17.87 -4.57 -8.86
N ILE A 161 16.68 -5.17 -8.83
CA ILE A 161 15.79 -5.26 -9.99
C ILE A 161 14.98 -3.95 -10.09
N LEU A 162 15.04 -3.27 -11.22
CA LEU A 162 14.24 -2.07 -11.46
C LEU A 162 13.16 -2.41 -12.48
N LYS A 163 11.91 -2.03 -12.19
CA LYS A 163 10.80 -2.10 -13.16
C LYS A 163 10.17 -0.73 -13.33
N VAL A 164 9.80 -0.40 -14.56
CA VAL A 164 8.94 0.76 -14.85
C VAL A 164 7.65 0.24 -15.46
N TYR A 165 6.56 0.34 -14.71
CA TYR A 165 5.20 0.01 -15.12
C TYR A 165 4.56 1.18 -15.86
N THR A 166 3.81 0.87 -16.91
CA THR A 166 3.10 1.84 -17.76
C THR A 166 1.75 1.27 -18.20
N PRO A 167 0.79 2.13 -18.61
CA PRO A 167 -0.42 1.66 -19.28
C PRO A 167 -0.10 0.70 -20.45
N LEU A 168 -0.99 -0.25 -20.72
CA LEU A 168 -0.84 -1.20 -21.83
C LEU A 168 -0.54 -0.50 -23.16
N GLY A 169 0.41 -1.04 -23.91
CA GLY A 169 0.93 -0.53 -25.18
C GLY A 169 1.89 0.66 -25.05
N LYS A 170 2.23 1.11 -23.82
CA LYS A 170 3.10 2.29 -23.60
C LYS A 170 4.43 1.98 -22.94
N LYS A 171 4.84 0.70 -22.87
CA LYS A 171 6.08 0.27 -22.20
C LYS A 171 7.34 0.98 -22.67
N GLU A 172 7.38 1.39 -23.94
CA GLU A 172 8.48 2.14 -24.54
C GLU A 172 8.74 3.47 -23.82
N HIS A 173 7.69 4.10 -23.27
CA HIS A 173 7.82 5.34 -22.51
C HIS A 173 8.54 5.13 -21.16
N GLY A 174 8.59 3.90 -20.64
CA GLY A 174 9.29 3.57 -19.40
C GLY A 174 10.80 3.46 -19.55
N LYS A 175 11.33 3.35 -20.78
CA LYS A 175 12.76 3.04 -21.04
C LYS A 175 13.71 4.11 -20.50
N PHE A 176 13.38 5.39 -20.69
CA PHE A 176 14.23 6.47 -20.20
C PHE A 176 14.30 6.48 -18.66
N ALA A 177 13.16 6.35 -17.99
CA ALA A 177 13.12 6.27 -16.52
C ALA A 177 13.87 5.04 -15.99
N LEU A 178 13.77 3.91 -16.69
CA LEU A 178 14.48 2.68 -16.34
C LEU A 178 16.00 2.87 -16.47
N GLU A 179 16.47 3.44 -17.59
CA GLU A 179 17.88 3.71 -17.82
C GLU A 179 18.44 4.70 -16.77
N ALA A 180 17.74 5.80 -16.54
CA ALA A 180 18.12 6.79 -15.53
C ALA A 180 18.18 6.16 -14.13
N GLY A 181 17.13 5.44 -13.73
CA GLY A 181 17.07 4.75 -12.43
C GLY A 181 18.23 3.78 -12.23
N SER A 182 18.59 3.01 -13.26
CA SER A 182 19.68 2.02 -13.19
C SER A 182 21.07 2.63 -12.98
N LYS A 183 21.25 3.92 -13.30
CA LYS A 183 22.49 4.68 -13.08
C LYS A 183 22.44 5.46 -11.77
N ILE A 184 21.29 6.05 -11.45
CA ILE A 184 21.08 6.88 -10.26
C ILE A 184 21.13 6.06 -8.97
N LEU A 185 20.54 4.85 -8.97
CA LEU A 185 20.47 4.05 -7.74
C LEU A 185 21.86 3.58 -7.26
N PRO A 186 22.77 3.08 -8.12
CA PRO A 186 24.15 2.83 -7.74
C PRO A 186 24.90 4.09 -7.32
N PHE A 187 24.71 5.21 -8.05
CA PHE A 187 25.33 6.48 -7.69
C PHE A 187 24.99 6.91 -6.25
N TYR A 188 23.72 6.80 -5.84
CA TYR A 188 23.32 7.12 -4.47
C TYR A 188 23.89 6.11 -3.46
N ALA A 189 23.98 4.83 -3.82
CA ALA A 189 24.61 3.85 -2.94
C ALA A 189 26.08 4.19 -2.67
N ASP A 190 26.82 4.61 -3.69
CA ASP A 190 28.22 5.02 -3.58
C ASP A 190 28.35 6.35 -2.82
N TYR A 191 27.52 7.34 -3.16
CA TYR A 191 27.55 8.66 -2.56
C TYR A 191 27.23 8.65 -1.06
N PHE A 192 26.21 7.89 -0.65
CA PHE A 192 25.81 7.79 0.77
C PHE A 192 26.55 6.68 1.53
N GLY A 193 27.28 5.82 0.84
CA GLY A 193 27.94 4.64 1.44
C GLY A 193 26.96 3.59 1.97
N ILE A 194 25.69 3.65 1.56
CA ILE A 194 24.61 2.76 2.02
C ILE A 194 23.87 2.20 0.81
N LYS A 195 23.88 0.88 0.65
CA LYS A 195 23.16 0.21 -0.44
C LYS A 195 21.65 0.33 -0.29
N TYR A 196 20.95 0.32 -1.41
CA TYR A 196 19.49 0.22 -1.41
C TYR A 196 19.05 -1.07 -0.68
N PRO A 197 18.17 -0.99 0.33
CA PRO A 197 17.93 -2.10 1.26
C PRO A 197 17.00 -3.19 0.71
N LEU A 198 16.31 -2.95 -0.41
CA LEU A 198 15.37 -3.89 -1.01
C LEU A 198 15.94 -4.54 -2.27
N LYS A 199 15.41 -5.69 -2.65
CA LYS A 199 15.84 -6.43 -3.85
C LYS A 199 15.30 -5.83 -5.15
N LYS A 200 14.22 -5.06 -5.08
CA LYS A 200 13.61 -4.42 -6.24
C LYS A 200 13.14 -2.99 -5.96
N LEU A 201 13.09 -2.18 -7.01
CA LEU A 201 12.52 -0.84 -7.05
C LEU A 201 11.54 -0.76 -8.22
N ASP A 202 10.27 -0.61 -7.91
CA ASP A 202 9.21 -0.48 -8.90
C ASP A 202 8.81 0.99 -9.04
N MET A 203 8.77 1.47 -10.28
CA MET A 203 8.28 2.79 -10.67
C MET A 203 7.04 2.63 -11.53
N ILE A 204 6.08 3.55 -11.45
CA ILE A 204 4.87 3.47 -12.28
C ILE A 204 4.51 4.83 -12.87
N GLY A 205 4.27 4.86 -14.17
CA GLY A 205 3.65 5.98 -14.86
C GLY A 205 2.13 5.94 -14.66
N SER A 206 1.66 6.37 -13.49
CA SER A 206 0.22 6.32 -13.17
C SER A 206 -0.55 7.49 -13.81
N PRO A 207 -1.58 7.22 -14.63
CA PRO A 207 -2.44 8.26 -15.20
C PRO A 207 -3.37 8.83 -14.13
N GLY A 208 -3.27 10.14 -13.88
CA GLY A 208 -4.10 10.85 -12.89
C GLY A 208 -3.47 10.96 -11.51
N PHE A 209 -2.15 11.17 -11.42
CA PHE A 209 -1.50 11.62 -10.19
C PHE A 209 -1.65 13.14 -10.06
N SER A 210 -2.20 13.63 -8.94
CA SER A 210 -2.04 15.03 -8.56
C SER A 210 -0.66 15.22 -7.93
N VAL A 211 0.12 16.14 -8.50
CA VAL A 211 1.33 16.70 -7.86
C VAL A 211 0.93 17.70 -6.79
#